data_AF-A0A357N8D9-F1
#
_entry.id   AF-A0A357N8D9-F1
#
_cell.length_a   1.000
_cell.length_b   1.000
_cell.length_c   1.000
_cell.angle_alpha   90.00
_cell.angle_beta   90.00
_cell.angle_gamma   90.00
#
_symmetry.space_group_name_H-M   'P 1'
#
loop_
_entity.id
_entity.type
_entity.pdbx_description
1 polymer ?
#
loop_
_entity_poly.entity_id
_entity_poly.type
_entity_poly.pdbx_seq_one_letter_code
_entity_poly.pdbx_strand_id
1 'polypeptide(L)'
;VHAMHIGGSWQFPFGRVKLTPALHGSAVIKGQQIIYTGNPCGFLLHMEGKTIYHAGDTGLFGDMQLIGQYTPVDLALLPIGDNFVMGPADAVEAAKFVRAKHVIP
;
A
#
# COMPACT_ATOMS: atom_id res chain seq x y z
N VAL A 1 13.13 -14.11 10.91
CA VAL A 1 12.77 -12.85 10.21
C VAL A 1 12.84 -13.13 8.71
N HIS A 2 11.84 -12.71 7.93
CA HIS A 2 11.83 -12.83 6.47
C HIS A 2 11.81 -11.42 5.87
N ALA A 3 12.95 -10.96 5.36
CA ALA A 3 13.07 -9.64 4.74
C ALA A 3 12.43 -9.65 3.34
N MET A 4 11.73 -8.56 2.99
CA MET A 4 11.01 -8.41 1.73
C MET A 4 11.32 -7.04 1.12
N HIS A 5 11.02 -6.89 -0.17
CA HIS A 5 11.10 -5.61 -0.88
C HIS A 5 9.93 -5.49 -1.87
N ILE A 6 9.68 -4.27 -2.36
CA ILE A 6 8.60 -3.93 -3.33
C ILE A 6 8.50 -4.96 -4.47
N GLY A 7 7.28 -5.43 -4.74
CA GLY A 7 6.97 -6.43 -5.76
C GLY A 7 7.11 -7.87 -5.26
N GLY A 8 7.91 -8.10 -4.22
CA GLY A 8 8.09 -9.41 -3.60
C GLY A 8 6.87 -9.86 -2.81
N SER A 9 6.64 -11.17 -2.77
CA SER A 9 5.57 -11.79 -1.97
C SER A 9 6.04 -13.04 -1.25
N TRP A 10 5.49 -13.32 -0.08
CA TRP A 10 5.82 -14.48 0.74
C TRP A 10 4.58 -15.08 1.41
N GLN A 11 4.56 -16.41 1.52
CA GLN A 11 3.52 -17.15 2.24
C GLN A 11 3.94 -17.36 3.70
N PHE A 12 3.28 -16.65 4.61
CA PHE A 12 3.38 -16.85 6.05
C PHE A 12 2.32 -17.87 6.54
N PRO A 13 2.44 -18.38 7.78
CA PRO A 13 1.45 -19.29 8.35
C PRO A 13 0.02 -18.70 8.41
N PHE A 14 -0.11 -17.38 8.53
CA PHE A 14 -1.40 -16.69 8.59
C PHE A 14 -1.96 -16.26 7.22
N GLY A 15 -1.15 -16.29 6.17
CA GLY A 15 -1.54 -15.72 4.88
C GLY A 15 -0.36 -15.30 4.01
N ARG A 16 -0.67 -14.83 2.80
CA ARG A 16 0.32 -14.33 1.85
C ARG A 16 0.41 -12.81 1.95
N VAL A 17 1.62 -12.29 2.04
CA VAL A 17 1.91 -10.85 2.00
C VAL A 17 2.62 -10.54 0.69
N LYS A 18 2.27 -9.44 0.03
CA LYS A 18 3.02 -8.84 -1.09
C LYS A 18 3.23 -7.36 -0.83
N LEU A 19 4.45 -6.87 -1.05
CA LEU A 19 4.72 -5.43 -0.97
C LEU A 19 4.33 -4.78 -2.30
N THR A 20 3.54 -3.71 -2.25
CA THR A 20 3.18 -2.90 -3.43
C THR A 20 4.04 -1.64 -3.48
N PRO A 21 4.26 -1.06 -4.67
CA PRO A 21 4.82 0.28 -4.76
C PRO A 21 4.01 1.30 -3.95
N ALA A 22 4.69 2.33 -3.46
CA ALA A 22 4.12 3.55 -2.90
C ALA A 22 5.02 4.72 -3.33
N LEU A 23 4.46 5.91 -3.54
CA LEU A 23 5.22 7.12 -3.84
C LEU A 23 5.27 8.00 -2.59
N HIS A 24 6.34 7.84 -1.81
CA HIS A 24 6.57 8.53 -0.54
C HIS A 24 8.06 8.49 -0.12
N GLY A 25 8.39 8.95 1.08
CA GLY A 25 9.70 8.74 1.71
C GLY A 25 9.74 7.51 2.62
N SER A 26 10.93 6.96 2.87
CA SER A 26 11.14 5.97 3.92
C SER A 26 12.50 6.20 4.56
N ALA A 27 12.46 6.82 5.74
CA ALA A 27 13.64 7.08 6.55
C ALA A 27 13.29 7.05 8.04
N VAL A 28 14.27 6.69 8.86
CA VAL A 28 14.22 6.83 10.32
C VAL A 28 15.06 8.03 10.72
N ILE A 29 14.45 8.96 11.45
CA ILE A 29 15.14 10.15 11.97
C ILE A 29 15.64 9.85 13.39
N LYS A 30 16.95 9.99 13.61
CA LYS A 30 17.60 9.87 14.93
C LYS A 30 18.38 11.13 15.24
N GLY A 31 17.77 12.04 16.00
CA GLY A 31 18.34 13.37 16.25
C GLY A 31 18.45 14.16 14.95
N GLN A 32 19.67 14.57 14.59
CA GLN A 32 19.94 15.28 13.32
C GLN A 32 20.23 14.33 12.14
N GLN A 33 20.29 13.02 12.38
CA GLN A 33 20.60 12.05 11.33
C GLN A 33 19.34 11.50 10.66
N ILE A 34 19.34 11.52 9.32
CA ILE A 34 18.33 10.85 8.48
C ILE A 34 18.93 9.52 8.00
N ILE A 35 18.35 8.41 8.46
CA ILE A 35 18.78 7.06 8.09
C ILE A 35 17.82 6.53 7.02
N TYR A 36 18.35 6.26 5.83
CA TYR A 36 17.58 5.65 4.74
C TYR A 36 17.12 4.23 5.11
N THR A 37 15.84 3.91 4.88
CA THR A 37 15.25 2.60 5.22
C THR A 37 14.68 1.86 4.01
N GLY A 38 15.11 2.22 2.80
CA GLY A 38 14.60 1.64 1.56
C GLY A 38 13.54 2.53 0.91
N ASN A 39 12.84 2.00 -0.08
CA ASN A 39 11.69 2.68 -0.66
C ASN A 39 10.43 2.38 0.18
N PRO A 40 9.47 3.32 0.27
CA PRO A 40 8.18 3.07 0.91
C PRO A 40 7.40 1.98 0.16
N CYS A 41 6.43 1.38 0.85
CA CYS A 41 5.56 0.38 0.24
C CYS A 41 4.19 0.35 0.90
N GLY A 42 3.22 -0.15 0.14
CA GLY A 42 1.98 -0.69 0.68
C GLY A 42 2.04 -2.21 0.79
N PHE A 43 0.93 -2.81 1.20
CA PHE A 43 0.80 -4.25 1.38
C PHE A 43 -0.49 -4.78 0.75
N LEU A 44 -0.38 -5.88 0.01
CA LEU A 44 -1.49 -6.78 -0.30
C LEU A 44 -1.40 -7.99 0.62
N LEU A 45 -2.44 -8.18 1.42
CA LEU A 45 -2.55 -9.24 2.40
C LEU A 45 -3.67 -10.17 2.00
N HIS A 46 -3.34 -11.44 1.76
CA HIS A 46 -4.31 -12.50 1.49
C HIS A 46 -4.36 -13.45 2.68
N MET A 47 -5.49 -13.45 3.39
CA MET A 47 -5.71 -14.30 4.57
C MET A 47 -7.17 -14.73 4.62
N GLU A 48 -7.43 -15.98 5.01
CA GLU A 48 -8.80 -16.51 5.20
C GLU A 48 -9.74 -16.26 4.01
N GLY A 49 -9.21 -16.35 2.78
CA GLY A 49 -9.96 -16.12 1.55
C GLY A 49 -10.35 -14.66 1.29
N LYS A 50 -9.79 -13.71 2.06
CA LYS A 50 -9.96 -12.26 1.90
C LYS A 50 -8.68 -11.61 1.43
N THR A 51 -8.81 -10.54 0.67
CA THR A 51 -7.69 -9.71 0.24
C THR A 51 -7.86 -8.29 0.74
N ILE A 52 -6.87 -7.83 1.51
CA ILE A 52 -6.79 -6.47 2.05
C ILE A 52 -5.63 -5.74 1.36
N TYR A 53 -5.89 -4.56 0.83
CA TYR A 53 -4.87 -3.64 0.36
C TYR A 53 -4.68 -2.52 1.37
N HIS A 54 -3.47 -2.36 1.90
CA HIS A 54 -3.08 -1.22 2.71
C HIS A 54 -2.10 -0.37 1.90
N ALA A 55 -2.50 0.83 1.47
CA ALA A 55 -1.66 1.65 0.61
C ALA A 55 -0.39 2.17 1.29
N GLY A 56 -0.44 2.32 2.62
CA GLY A 56 0.56 3.09 3.35
C GLY A 56 0.43 4.58 3.03
N ASP A 57 1.44 5.35 3.41
CA ASP A 57 1.54 6.73 2.98
C ASP A 57 1.99 6.75 1.51
N THR A 58 1.17 7.33 0.65
CA THR A 58 1.43 7.46 -0.78
C THR A 58 0.61 8.59 -1.39
N GLY A 59 1.12 9.19 -2.46
CA GLY A 59 0.30 9.94 -3.43
C GLY A 59 -0.42 9.00 -4.42
N LEU A 60 -1.24 9.58 -5.30
CA LEU A 60 -1.89 8.87 -6.41
C LEU A 60 -0.88 8.55 -7.51
N PHE A 61 -0.92 7.34 -8.05
CA PHE A 61 -0.10 6.94 -9.20
C PHE A 61 -0.80 5.89 -10.06
N GLY A 62 -0.46 5.87 -11.35
CA GLY A 62 -1.17 5.05 -12.36
C GLY A 62 -1.16 3.54 -12.07
N ASP A 63 -0.05 3.02 -11.54
CA ASP A 63 0.12 1.58 -11.29
C ASP A 63 -0.79 1.04 -10.17
N MET A 64 -1.47 1.90 -9.40
CA MET A 64 -2.54 1.45 -8.51
C MET A 64 -3.66 0.72 -9.27
N GLN A 65 -3.83 0.99 -10.57
CA GLN A 65 -4.76 0.24 -11.43
C GLN A 65 -4.40 -1.24 -11.54
N LEU A 66 -3.10 -1.56 -11.54
CA LEU A 66 -2.62 -2.94 -11.66
C LEU A 66 -3.04 -3.77 -10.44
N ILE A 67 -3.19 -3.13 -9.27
CA ILE A 67 -3.65 -3.80 -8.04
C ILE A 67 -5.06 -4.36 -8.26
N GLY A 68 -6.00 -3.52 -8.67
CA GLY A 68 -7.40 -3.92 -8.91
C GLY A 68 -7.59 -4.81 -10.15
N GLN A 69 -6.72 -4.68 -11.15
CA GLN A 69 -6.76 -5.51 -12.37
C GLN A 69 -6.34 -6.96 -12.11
N TYR A 70 -5.29 -7.18 -11.32
CA TYR A 70 -4.75 -8.51 -11.08
C TYR A 70 -5.24 -9.17 -9.80
N THR A 71 -5.86 -8.42 -8.90
CA THR A 71 -6.22 -8.91 -7.58
C THR A 71 -7.62 -8.42 -7.19
N PRO A 72 -8.58 -9.32 -6.94
CA PRO A 72 -9.85 -8.93 -6.36
C PRO A 72 -9.61 -8.51 -4.90
N VAL A 73 -9.72 -7.21 -4.63
CA VAL A 73 -9.54 -6.62 -3.30
C VAL A 73 -10.88 -6.54 -2.58
N ASP A 74 -10.98 -7.12 -1.38
CA ASP A 74 -12.20 -7.03 -0.55
C ASP A 74 -12.25 -5.70 0.22
N LEU A 75 -11.10 -5.23 0.68
CA LEU A 75 -10.98 -4.01 1.47
C LEU A 75 -9.70 -3.26 1.09
N ALA A 76 -9.81 -1.96 0.82
CA ALA A 76 -8.67 -1.06 0.66
C ALA A 76 -8.64 -0.02 1.78
N LEU A 77 -7.45 0.21 2.36
CA LEU A 77 -7.15 1.32 3.26
C LEU A 77 -6.35 2.35 2.46
N LEU A 78 -6.94 3.52 2.23
CA LEU A 78 -6.38 4.58 1.38
C LEU A 78 -6.28 5.88 2.17
N PRO A 79 -5.10 6.52 2.25
CA PRO A 79 -4.96 7.77 3.00
C PRO A 79 -5.74 8.91 2.33
N ILE A 80 -6.30 9.81 3.14
CA ILE A 80 -7.05 11.00 2.69
C ILE A 80 -6.55 12.31 3.31
N GLY A 81 -5.38 12.29 3.95
CA GLY A 81 -4.87 13.36 4.81
C GLY A 81 -4.31 14.59 4.10
N ASP A 82 -4.12 14.52 2.77
CA ASP A 82 -3.45 15.57 1.99
C ASP A 82 -2.00 15.81 2.49
N ASN A 83 -1.34 16.87 2.00
CA ASN A 83 -0.01 17.40 2.34
C ASN A 83 1.18 16.43 2.20
N PHE A 84 1.13 15.27 2.85
CA PHE A 84 2.13 14.20 2.78
C PHE A 84 1.63 12.95 2.04
N VAL A 85 0.32 12.82 1.88
CA VAL A 85 -0.37 11.67 1.28
C VAL A 85 -1.46 12.16 0.33
N MET A 86 -2.16 11.23 -0.33
CA MET A 86 -3.37 11.59 -1.11
C MET A 86 -4.34 12.44 -0.28
N GLY A 87 -4.87 13.50 -0.90
CA GLY A 87 -6.08 14.16 -0.44
C GLY A 87 -7.34 13.38 -0.85
N PRO A 88 -8.55 13.78 -0.39
CA PRO A 88 -9.78 13.06 -0.69
C PRO A 88 -10.08 12.90 -2.20
N ALA A 89 -9.75 13.91 -3.02
CA ALA A 89 -9.97 13.86 -4.47
C ALA A 89 -9.10 12.77 -5.14
N ASP A 90 -7.82 12.71 -4.79
CA ASP A 90 -6.88 11.71 -5.28
C ASP A 90 -7.23 10.31 -4.76
N ALA A 91 -7.64 10.20 -3.49
CA ALA A 91 -8.05 8.95 -2.88
C ALA A 91 -9.32 8.36 -3.54
N VAL A 92 -10.25 9.22 -4.00
CA VAL A 92 -11.40 8.79 -4.80
C VAL A 92 -10.95 8.17 -6.13
N GLU A 93 -9.94 8.74 -6.79
CA GLU A 93 -9.42 8.16 -8.04
C GLU A 93 -8.66 6.85 -7.77
N ALA A 94 -7.85 6.80 -6.72
CA ALA A 94 -7.21 5.58 -6.25
C ALA A 94 -8.23 4.48 -5.95
N ALA A 95 -9.37 4.80 -5.33
CA ALA A 95 -10.45 3.85 -5.07
C ALA A 95 -11.01 3.25 -6.38
N LYS A 96 -11.17 4.06 -7.43
CA LYS A 96 -11.61 3.57 -8.76
C LYS A 96 -10.56 2.70 -9.44
N PHE A 97 -9.28 2.96 -9.20
CA PHE A 97 -8.18 2.16 -9.72
C PHE A 97 -8.08 0.80 -9.03
N VAL A 98 -8.16 0.78 -7.70
CA VAL A 98 -8.07 -0.44 -6.89
C VAL A 98 -9.33 -1.29 -6.99
N ARG A 99 -10.50 -0.69 -7.19
CA ARG A 99 -11.80 -1.39 -7.35
C ARG A 99 -12.10 -2.37 -6.20
N ALA A 100 -11.70 -1.99 -4.98
CA ALA A 100 -12.01 -2.79 -3.80
C ALA A 100 -13.52 -2.79 -3.53
N LYS A 101 -14.03 -3.88 -2.93
CA LYS A 101 -15.46 -3.94 -2.52
C LYS A 101 -15.80 -2.89 -1.47
N HIS A 102 -14.87 -2.63 -0.56
CA HIS A 102 -14.99 -1.60 0.48
C HIS A 102 -13.71 -0.78 0.55
N VAL A 103 -13.84 0.47 0.96
CA VAL A 103 -12.72 1.40 1.16
C VAL A 103 -12.85 2.03 2.55
N ILE A 104 -11.75 2.07 3.29
CA ILE A 104 -11.60 2.79 4.55
C ILE A 104 -10.58 3.92 4.33
N PRO A 105 -10.93 5.17 4.65
CA PRO A 105 -10.00 6.30 4.63
C PRO A 105 -9.00 6.27 5.79
#